data_AF-A0A7C2WN07-F1
#
_entry.id   AF-A0A7C2WN07-F1
#
_cell.length_a   1.000
_cell.length_b   1.000
_cell.length_c   1.000
_cell.angle_alpha   90.00
_cell.angle_beta   90.00
_cell.angle_gamma   90.00
#
_symmetry.space_group_name_H-M   'P 1'
#
loop_
_entity.id
_entity.type
_entity.pdbx_description
1 polymer ?
#
loop_
_entity_poly.entity_id
_entity_poly.type
_entity_poly.pdbx_seq_one_letter_code
_entity_poly.pdbx_strand_id
1 'polypeptide(L)'
;MFFSMLALMLSVLAADAENADTVGSHLTEAVSGPATDAPAADQETKPASVPQMPPLQPAITGAPATMRSPQHRIITNYWRHLNDILSAEAAKPPRDERRMNVRYPPPRSFPFDALQHLTCRDLLRAAHEGIREARRGDARRSSEEIDLQVAVNVATALEYYPLLAAYEEDLIPLFHHIENVATDPVMRVFLIRRCVAGVAPQSLFSLYLQEGVQRNRQECRRFLLKLATDPLENPAVQIAAMEVCYEFLHEEFCEALAKDVAAIEWAAARNVPVTPLILKAEDAPNPASITQVGLDRVGSYMQDFAAALVRLLDPSANRPPEVHEAVRALARRMDQEFPLKDPSVIQHALAAAADANS
;
A
#
# COMPACT_ATOMS: atom_id res chain seq x y z
N MET A 1 3.46 -18.09 14.77
CA MET A 1 2.72 -17.55 13.60
C MET A 1 3.31 -16.22 13.08
N PHE A 2 3.70 -15.26 13.93
CA PHE A 2 4.30 -13.98 13.50
C PHE A 2 5.56 -14.08 12.61
N PHE A 3 6.52 -14.95 12.94
CA PHE A 3 7.70 -15.17 12.08
C PHE A 3 7.38 -15.86 10.75
N SER A 4 6.29 -16.63 10.69
CA SER A 4 5.90 -17.32 9.46
C SER A 4 5.26 -16.36 8.46
N MET A 5 4.57 -15.31 8.92
CA MET A 5 3.96 -14.29 8.05
C MET A 5 4.98 -13.27 7.54
N LEU A 6 5.92 -12.84 8.39
CA LEU A 6 7.00 -11.94 7.96
C LEU A 6 7.95 -12.64 6.97
N ALA A 7 8.26 -13.92 7.22
CA ALA A 7 9.03 -14.74 6.27
C ALA A 7 8.26 -14.99 4.96
N LEU A 8 6.94 -15.20 5.01
CA LEU A 8 6.12 -15.31 3.79
C LEU A 8 6.10 -13.99 3.01
N MET A 9 5.94 -12.84 3.68
CA MET A 9 5.97 -11.53 3.04
C MET A 9 7.34 -11.21 2.42
N LEU A 10 8.44 -11.54 3.10
CA LEU A 10 9.79 -11.37 2.56
C LEU A 10 10.08 -12.32 1.39
N SER A 11 9.53 -13.55 1.42
CA SER A 11 9.70 -14.52 0.32
C SER A 11 8.90 -14.15 -0.92
N VAL A 12 7.71 -13.54 -0.76
CA VAL A 12 6.87 -13.09 -1.88
C VAL A 12 7.42 -11.79 -2.49
N LEU A 13 7.91 -10.85 -1.67
CA LEU A 13 8.58 -9.64 -2.17
C LEU A 13 9.89 -9.94 -2.92
N ALA A 14 10.59 -11.03 -2.57
CA ALA A 14 11.76 -11.49 -3.30
C ALA A 14 11.41 -12.12 -4.67
N ALA A 15 10.24 -12.75 -4.80
CA ALA A 15 9.79 -13.35 -6.06
C ALA A 15 9.41 -12.30 -7.12
N ASP A 16 8.95 -11.11 -6.69
CA ASP A 16 8.69 -9.98 -7.60
C ASP A 16 9.98 -9.33 -8.11
N ALA A 17 11.11 -9.47 -7.40
CA ALA A 17 12.40 -8.88 -7.79
C ALA A 17 13.12 -9.71 -8.88
N GLU A 18 12.97 -11.04 -8.89
CA GLU A 18 13.61 -11.91 -9.91
C GLU A 18 13.07 -11.71 -11.34
N ASN A 19 11.91 -11.05 -11.50
CA ASN A 19 11.36 -10.73 -12.83
C ASN A 19 11.89 -9.41 -13.42
N ALA A 20 12.63 -8.59 -12.66
CA ALA A 20 13.10 -7.28 -13.10
C ALA A 20 14.54 -7.29 -13.66
N ASP A 21 15.28 -8.40 -13.50
CA ASP A 21 16.74 -8.42 -13.67
C ASP A 21 17.25 -8.58 -15.12
N THR A 22 16.40 -8.33 -16.12
CA THR A 22 16.81 -8.39 -17.52
C THR A 22 16.70 -7.00 -18.14
N VAL A 23 17.69 -6.12 -17.89
CA VAL A 23 18.30 -5.17 -18.86
C VAL A 23 19.19 -4.15 -18.13
N GLY A 24 20.51 -4.31 -18.29
CA GLY A 24 21.36 -3.26 -18.87
C GLY A 24 21.96 -2.17 -17.97
N SER A 25 23.14 -2.46 -17.43
CA SER A 25 24.14 -1.50 -16.93
C SER A 25 24.72 -0.58 -18.02
N HIS A 26 25.03 0.68 -17.68
CA HIS A 26 26.34 1.36 -17.89
C HIS A 26 26.24 2.91 -17.78
N LEU A 27 26.99 3.52 -16.86
CA LEU A 27 27.98 4.62 -17.04
C LEU A 27 28.11 5.55 -15.82
N THR A 28 29.35 5.61 -15.35
CA THR A 28 29.96 6.48 -14.34
C THR A 28 30.38 7.83 -14.92
N GLU A 29 30.32 8.91 -14.13
CA GLU A 29 31.46 9.84 -13.94
C GLU A 29 31.23 10.87 -12.82
N ALA A 30 32.34 11.31 -12.22
CA ALA A 30 32.46 12.03 -10.96
C ALA A 30 32.89 13.49 -11.16
N VAL A 31 32.58 14.40 -10.22
CA VAL A 31 33.36 15.64 -9.96
C VAL A 31 33.32 16.00 -8.47
N SER A 32 34.50 16.35 -7.91
CA SER A 32 34.78 16.66 -6.51
C SER A 32 34.85 18.18 -6.18
N GLY A 33 34.45 18.51 -4.95
CA GLY A 33 35.09 19.47 -4.00
C GLY A 33 34.79 20.98 -4.12
N PRO A 34 35.21 21.83 -3.15
CA PRO A 34 35.70 21.57 -1.79
C PRO A 34 35.07 22.45 -0.68
N ALA A 35 35.55 22.25 0.56
CA ALA A 35 35.16 22.86 1.83
C ALA A 35 36.06 24.05 2.27
N THR A 36 35.55 24.91 3.17
CA THR A 36 36.23 25.84 4.12
C THR A 36 35.11 26.66 4.81
N ASP A 37 35.15 27.21 6.03
CA ASP A 37 36.03 27.20 7.21
C ASP A 37 35.20 27.83 8.36
N ALA A 38 35.52 27.52 9.63
CA ALA A 38 35.02 28.22 10.84
C ALA A 38 35.83 29.52 11.09
N PRO A 39 35.47 30.44 12.04
CA PRO A 39 35.74 30.19 13.48
C PRO A 39 34.91 30.98 14.56
N ALA A 40 35.07 30.52 15.81
CA ALA A 40 35.23 31.22 17.12
C ALA A 40 34.19 32.26 17.63
N ALA A 41 33.53 32.01 18.77
CA ALA A 41 33.84 32.44 20.17
C ALA A 41 32.77 33.49 20.61
N ASP A 42 32.19 33.53 21.82
CA ASP A 42 32.80 33.65 23.14
C ASP A 42 31.77 33.39 24.28
N GLN A 43 32.27 32.82 25.38
CA GLN A 43 32.11 33.18 26.82
C GLN A 43 30.72 33.59 27.37
N GLU A 44 30.22 32.89 28.39
CA GLU A 44 30.24 33.25 29.84
C GLU A 44 28.77 33.44 30.28
N THR A 45 28.22 33.04 31.43
CA THR A 45 28.68 32.76 32.79
C THR A 45 27.58 31.93 33.50
N LYS A 46 27.97 31.09 34.46
CA LYS A 46 27.13 30.46 35.50
C LYS A 46 27.58 31.05 36.84
N PRO A 47 26.68 31.37 37.78
CA PRO A 47 26.59 30.60 39.05
C PRO A 47 25.16 30.69 39.64
N ALA A 48 24.72 30.06 40.74
CA ALA A 48 25.22 29.13 41.73
C ALA A 48 23.98 28.42 42.35
N SER A 49 24.23 27.30 43.02
CA SER A 49 23.24 26.43 43.66
C SER A 49 23.37 26.51 45.19
N VAL A 50 22.42 25.83 45.88
CA VAL A 50 22.52 25.24 47.25
C VAL A 50 22.05 26.18 48.39
N PRO A 51 21.30 25.73 49.44
CA PRO A 51 21.35 24.40 50.07
C PRO A 51 20.06 23.61 50.34
N GLN A 52 20.25 22.29 50.31
CA GLN A 52 19.41 21.24 50.91
C GLN A 52 19.59 21.17 52.44
N MET A 53 18.54 20.75 53.16
CA MET A 53 18.66 20.05 54.44
C MET A 53 18.01 18.64 54.33
N PRO A 54 18.56 17.61 54.99
CA PRO A 54 17.95 16.28 55.12
C PRO A 54 17.28 16.10 56.52
N PRO A 55 16.71 14.93 56.88
CA PRO A 55 15.28 14.64 56.84
C PRO A 55 14.66 14.41 58.24
N LEU A 56 13.32 14.37 58.32
CA LEU A 56 12.61 13.76 59.45
C LEU A 56 11.61 12.73 58.90
N GLN A 57 11.87 11.44 59.17
CA GLN A 57 10.89 10.37 59.00
C GLN A 57 9.84 10.44 60.13
N PRO A 58 8.59 10.09 59.81
CA PRO A 58 7.99 8.97 60.52
C PRO A 58 7.42 7.93 59.55
N ALA A 59 7.50 6.69 60.02
CA ALA A 59 7.08 5.48 59.33
C ALA A 59 5.55 5.28 59.34
N ILE A 60 5.10 4.40 58.43
CA ILE A 60 3.80 3.70 58.40
C ILE A 60 2.68 4.57 57.79
N THR A 61 2.00 4.25 56.69
CA THR A 61 1.15 3.07 56.43
C THR A 61 0.74 3.05 54.95
N GLY A 62 0.36 1.88 54.42
CA GLY A 62 0.16 1.60 53.00
C GLY A 62 -0.66 2.62 52.19
N ALA A 63 -0.10 3.00 51.04
CA ALA A 63 -0.79 3.70 49.97
C ALA A 63 -1.08 2.72 48.82
N PRO A 64 -2.25 2.84 48.15
CA PRO A 64 -2.66 1.95 47.09
C PRO A 64 -1.68 2.05 45.92
N ALA A 65 -1.56 0.95 45.16
CA ALA A 65 -0.79 0.92 43.93
C ALA A 65 -1.10 2.17 43.10
N THR A 66 -0.11 3.05 43.00
CA THR A 66 -0.17 4.19 42.09
C THR A 66 -0.39 3.62 40.71
N MET A 67 -1.61 3.80 40.17
CA MET A 67 -1.79 3.77 38.74
C MET A 67 -0.78 4.78 38.20
N ARG A 68 0.30 4.28 37.60
CA ARG A 68 1.24 5.12 36.88
C ARG A 68 0.40 5.81 35.81
N SER A 69 0.12 7.10 36.02
CA SER A 69 -0.28 7.99 34.95
C SER A 69 0.67 7.72 33.79
N PRO A 70 0.19 7.50 32.56
CA PRO A 70 1.07 7.23 31.43
C PRO A 70 2.02 8.40 31.34
N GLN A 71 3.29 8.18 31.72
CA GLN A 71 4.33 9.17 31.51
C GLN A 71 4.31 9.42 30.02
N HIS A 72 3.95 10.64 29.63
CA HIS A 72 3.91 11.07 28.25
C HIS A 72 5.37 11.06 27.77
N ARG A 73 5.86 9.89 27.37
CA ARG A 73 7.16 9.75 26.74
C ARG A 73 7.07 10.57 25.47
N ILE A 74 7.86 11.64 25.39
CA ILE A 74 7.97 12.44 24.17
C ILE A 74 8.57 11.51 23.12
N ILE A 75 7.76 11.09 22.15
CA ILE A 75 8.23 10.27 21.03
C ILE A 75 8.95 11.21 20.06
N THR A 76 10.26 11.03 19.93
CA THR A 76 11.10 11.85 19.03
C THR A 76 11.28 11.20 17.65
N ASN A 77 11.12 9.88 17.56
CA ASN A 77 11.15 9.11 16.33
C ASN A 77 10.14 7.95 16.47
N TYR A 78 9.04 8.06 15.75
CA TYR A 78 7.94 7.11 15.71
C TYR A 78 8.33 5.79 15.04
N TRP A 79 9.21 5.82 14.03
CA TRP A 79 9.70 4.59 13.39
C TRP A 79 10.48 3.69 14.36
N ARG A 80 11.44 4.27 15.09
CA ARG A 80 12.22 3.56 16.10
C ARG A 80 11.35 3.11 17.26
N HIS A 81 10.47 3.98 17.74
CA HIS A 81 9.55 3.64 18.82
C HIS A 81 8.63 2.47 18.45
N LEU A 82 8.12 2.44 17.22
CA LEU A 82 7.33 1.31 16.73
C LEU A 82 8.16 0.02 16.71
N ASN A 83 9.38 0.06 16.16
CA ASN A 83 10.25 -1.12 16.14
C ASN A 83 10.63 -1.61 17.54
N ASP A 84 10.84 -0.70 18.50
CA ASP A 84 11.11 -1.05 19.89
C ASP A 84 9.90 -1.78 20.50
N ILE A 85 8.68 -1.30 20.24
CA ILE A 85 7.45 -1.98 20.68
C ILE A 85 7.35 -3.37 20.05
N LEU A 86 7.46 -3.47 18.72
CA LEU A 86 7.30 -4.73 18.01
C LEU A 86 8.38 -5.75 18.42
N SER A 87 9.61 -5.30 18.62
CA SER A 87 10.72 -6.14 19.10
C SER A 87 10.49 -6.59 20.55
N ALA A 88 10.01 -5.71 21.42
CA ALA A 88 9.68 -6.06 22.79
C ALA A 88 8.52 -7.07 22.87
N GLU A 89 7.49 -6.92 22.04
CA GLU A 89 6.39 -7.90 21.94
C GLU A 89 6.88 -9.25 21.40
N ALA A 90 7.73 -9.25 20.37
CA ALA A 90 8.30 -10.47 19.80
C ALA A 90 9.20 -11.24 20.78
N ALA A 91 9.88 -10.52 21.69
CA ALA A 91 10.74 -11.11 22.71
C ALA A 91 9.99 -11.66 23.93
N LYS A 92 8.67 -11.44 24.06
CA LYS A 92 7.89 -11.95 25.19
C LYS A 92 7.85 -13.49 25.16
N PRO A 93 8.06 -14.16 26.31
CA PRO A 93 7.99 -15.61 26.36
C PRO A 93 6.58 -16.09 25.98
N PRO A 94 6.47 -17.25 25.30
CA PRO A 94 5.17 -17.86 25.00
C PRO A 94 4.36 -18.00 26.29
N ARG A 95 3.07 -17.65 26.22
CA ARG A 95 2.22 -17.67 27.39
C ARG A 95 2.10 -19.11 27.91
N ASP A 96 2.40 -19.31 29.19
CA ASP A 96 2.28 -20.61 29.84
C ASP A 96 0.79 -20.98 30.00
N GLU A 97 0.28 -21.80 29.07
CA GLU A 97 -1.11 -22.26 29.05
C GLU A 97 -1.49 -23.01 30.34
N ARG A 98 -0.50 -23.57 31.07
CA ARG A 98 -0.72 -24.29 32.33
C ARG A 98 -1.20 -23.37 33.46
N ARG A 99 -0.99 -22.05 33.33
CA ARG A 99 -1.47 -21.03 34.30
C ARG A 99 -2.86 -20.49 33.98
N MET A 100 -3.54 -20.99 32.93
CA MET A 100 -4.90 -20.54 32.60
C MET A 100 -6.00 -21.22 33.44
N ASN A 101 -5.70 -22.35 34.09
CA ASN A 101 -6.62 -23.06 35.00
C ASN A 101 -6.56 -22.55 36.45
N VAL A 102 -6.28 -21.26 36.65
CA VAL A 102 -6.25 -20.64 37.98
C VAL A 102 -7.55 -19.86 38.20
N ARG A 103 -8.05 -19.81 39.44
CA ARG A 103 -9.32 -19.15 39.83
C ARG A 103 -9.43 -17.68 39.37
N TYR A 104 -8.29 -17.04 39.12
CA TYR A 104 -8.16 -15.73 38.46
C TYR A 104 -6.99 -15.80 37.46
N PRO A 105 -7.25 -16.11 36.18
CA PRO A 105 -6.19 -16.04 35.18
C PRO A 105 -5.74 -14.58 35.04
N PRO A 106 -4.43 -14.32 34.85
CA PRO A 106 -3.95 -12.96 34.59
C PRO A 106 -4.65 -12.39 33.34
N PRO A 107 -4.97 -11.08 33.31
CA PRO A 107 -5.69 -10.47 32.20
C PRO A 107 -5.02 -10.77 30.86
N ARG A 108 -5.82 -10.93 29.82
CA ARG A 108 -5.27 -11.16 28.48
C ARG A 108 -4.64 -9.85 27.99
N SER A 109 -3.32 -9.77 28.03
CA SER A 109 -2.58 -8.77 27.26
C SER A 109 -2.41 -9.30 25.84
N PHE A 110 -2.94 -8.58 24.85
CA PHE A 110 -2.69 -8.84 23.46
C PHE A 110 -1.47 -8.05 22.98
N PRO A 111 -0.73 -8.53 21.96
CA PRO A 111 0.44 -7.81 21.44
C PRO A 111 0.12 -6.37 20.98
N PHE A 112 -1.11 -6.13 20.51
CA PHE A 112 -1.56 -4.81 20.08
C PHE A 112 -1.89 -3.85 21.22
N ASP A 113 -2.01 -4.32 22.47
CA ASP A 113 -2.22 -3.43 23.62
C ASP A 113 -1.06 -2.44 23.79
N ALA A 114 0.14 -2.84 23.34
CA ALA A 114 1.33 -2.00 23.33
C ALA A 114 1.28 -0.86 22.30
N LEU A 115 0.29 -0.84 21.40
CA LEU A 115 0.12 0.21 20.39
C LEU A 115 -0.99 1.21 20.75
N GLN A 116 -1.77 0.97 21.81
CA GLN A 116 -2.95 1.78 22.17
C GLN A 116 -2.66 3.25 22.46
N HIS A 117 -1.42 3.61 22.81
CA HIS A 117 -1.02 5.01 23.02
C HIS A 117 -0.66 5.73 21.72
N LEU A 118 -0.61 5.03 20.58
CA LEU A 118 -0.37 5.62 19.26
C LEU A 118 -1.69 5.97 18.57
N THR A 119 -1.61 6.89 17.61
CA THR A 119 -2.70 7.22 16.69
C THR A 119 -2.38 6.77 15.26
N CYS A 120 -3.40 6.73 14.39
CA CYS A 120 -3.23 6.56 12.95
C CYS A 120 -2.18 7.51 12.35
N ARG A 121 -2.21 8.78 12.77
CA ARG A 121 -1.25 9.79 12.33
C ARG A 121 0.18 9.46 12.77
N ASP A 122 0.36 8.88 13.95
CA ASP A 122 1.67 8.47 14.44
C ASP A 122 2.23 7.29 13.64
N LEU A 123 1.39 6.35 13.21
CA LEU A 123 1.79 5.27 12.30
C LEU A 123 2.17 5.80 10.91
N LEU A 124 1.45 6.79 10.40
CA LEU A 124 1.84 7.47 9.16
C LEU A 124 3.18 8.20 9.30
N ARG A 125 3.40 8.88 10.44
CA ARG A 125 4.72 9.47 10.73
C ARG A 125 5.81 8.41 10.81
N ALA A 126 5.54 7.26 11.44
CA ALA A 126 6.46 6.13 11.49
C ALA A 126 6.80 5.63 10.08
N ALA A 127 5.81 5.53 9.17
CA ALA A 127 6.06 5.16 7.77
C ALA A 127 7.00 6.18 7.08
N HIS A 128 6.72 7.48 7.19
CA HIS A 128 7.57 8.55 6.65
C HIS A 128 8.98 8.59 7.23
N GLU A 129 9.14 8.25 8.51
CA GLU A 129 10.44 8.16 9.16
C GLU A 129 11.20 6.89 8.73
N GLY A 130 10.51 5.77 8.59
CA GLY A 130 11.05 4.52 8.07
C GLY A 130 11.51 4.64 6.62
N ILE A 131 10.77 5.37 5.78
CA ILE A 131 11.20 5.74 4.42
C ILE A 131 12.51 6.53 4.49
N ARG A 132 12.55 7.61 5.29
CA ARG A 132 13.75 8.43 5.45
C ARG A 132 14.93 7.64 6.00
N GLU A 133 14.70 6.66 6.87
CA GLU A 133 15.76 5.80 7.40
C GLU A 133 16.32 4.86 6.32
N ALA A 134 15.46 4.23 5.52
CA ALA A 134 15.89 3.38 4.41
C ALA A 134 16.65 4.17 3.34
N ARG A 135 16.15 5.36 2.97
CA ARG A 135 16.76 6.26 1.96
C ARG A 135 18.08 6.88 2.42
N ARG A 136 18.35 6.92 3.74
CA ARG A 136 19.64 7.34 4.31
C ARG A 136 20.68 6.20 4.35
N GLY A 137 20.34 5.02 3.84
CA GLY A 137 21.19 3.84 3.84
C GLY A 137 22.56 4.06 3.16
N ASP A 138 23.47 3.13 3.41
CA ASP A 138 24.84 3.15 2.88
C ASP A 138 24.87 3.26 1.34
N ALA A 139 25.80 4.03 0.80
CA ALA A 139 25.97 4.29 -0.63
C ALA A 139 26.28 3.04 -1.47
N ARG A 140 26.45 1.89 -0.82
CA ARG A 140 26.72 0.58 -1.41
C ARG A 140 25.47 -0.19 -1.81
N ARG A 141 24.28 0.21 -1.33
CA ARG A 141 23.02 -0.48 -1.64
C ARG A 141 22.48 -0.03 -3.00
N SER A 142 21.88 -0.96 -3.74
CA SER A 142 21.21 -0.61 -5.00
C SER A 142 19.92 0.16 -4.72
N SER A 143 19.38 0.86 -5.73
CA SER A 143 18.09 1.55 -5.61
C SER A 143 16.97 0.58 -5.24
N GLU A 144 16.98 -0.60 -5.86
CA GLU A 144 15.99 -1.65 -5.64
C GLU A 144 16.03 -2.21 -4.21
N GLU A 145 17.23 -2.43 -3.65
CA GLU A 145 17.37 -2.84 -2.26
C GLU A 145 16.83 -1.80 -1.28
N ILE A 146 17.00 -0.51 -1.60
CA ILE A 146 16.47 0.59 -0.81
C ILE A 146 14.94 0.63 -0.95
N ASP A 147 14.40 0.47 -2.16
CA ASP A 147 12.96 0.42 -2.43
C ASP A 147 12.29 -0.75 -1.70
N LEU A 148 12.91 -1.93 -1.71
CA LEU A 148 12.45 -3.08 -0.95
C LEU A 148 12.44 -2.78 0.56
N GLN A 149 13.48 -2.15 1.08
CA GLN A 149 13.52 -1.76 2.48
C GLN A 149 12.44 -0.72 2.82
N VAL A 150 12.19 0.23 1.92
CA VAL A 150 11.09 1.19 2.07
C VAL A 150 9.75 0.46 2.13
N ALA A 151 9.49 -0.48 1.21
CA ALA A 151 8.26 -1.26 1.19
C ALA A 151 8.05 -2.04 2.49
N VAL A 152 9.10 -2.67 3.02
CA VAL A 152 9.06 -3.39 4.31
C VAL A 152 8.76 -2.42 5.46
N ASN A 153 9.39 -1.24 5.48
CA ASN A 153 9.20 -0.27 6.54
C ASN A 153 7.77 0.30 6.52
N VAL A 154 7.24 0.62 5.35
CA VAL A 154 5.85 1.09 5.17
C VAL A 154 4.85 0.00 5.57
N ALA A 155 5.06 -1.24 5.13
CA ALA A 155 4.23 -2.38 5.50
C ALA A 155 4.18 -2.56 7.02
N THR A 156 5.35 -2.56 7.66
CA THR A 156 5.48 -2.70 9.11
C THR A 156 4.77 -1.57 9.86
N ALA A 157 4.90 -0.34 9.37
CA ALA A 157 4.29 0.83 9.99
C ALA A 157 2.76 0.82 9.90
N LEU A 158 2.20 0.39 8.76
CA LEU A 158 0.77 0.53 8.47
C LEU A 158 -0.05 -0.73 8.79
N GLU A 159 0.58 -1.88 9.02
CA GLU A 159 -0.15 -3.14 9.26
C GLU A 159 -1.16 -3.04 10.42
N TYR A 160 -0.82 -2.28 11.46
CA TYR A 160 -1.66 -2.10 12.65
C TYR A 160 -2.55 -0.86 12.60
N TYR A 161 -2.53 -0.10 11.50
CA TYR A 161 -3.40 1.07 11.30
C TYR A 161 -4.88 0.79 11.58
N PRO A 162 -5.47 -0.33 11.12
CA PRO A 162 -6.89 -0.60 11.33
C PRO A 162 -7.28 -0.78 12.79
N LEU A 163 -6.32 -1.13 13.67
CA LEU A 163 -6.60 -1.30 15.10
C LEU A 163 -6.69 0.03 15.85
N LEU A 164 -6.14 1.10 15.26
CA LEU A 164 -6.16 2.45 15.81
C LEU A 164 -7.19 3.33 15.13
N ALA A 165 -7.63 2.97 13.92
CA ALA A 165 -8.67 3.67 13.20
C ALA A 165 -10.00 3.57 13.94
N ALA A 166 -10.60 4.72 14.21
CA ALA A 166 -11.87 4.82 14.92
C ALA A 166 -13.01 5.19 13.96
N TYR A 167 -12.70 5.93 12.90
CA TYR A 167 -13.72 6.50 12.01
C TYR A 167 -13.29 6.48 10.52
N GLU A 168 -14.22 6.82 9.63
CA GLU A 168 -13.94 6.89 8.19
C GLU A 168 -12.95 8.01 7.84
N GLU A 169 -12.90 9.06 8.65
CA GLU A 169 -11.98 10.18 8.49
C GLU A 169 -10.51 9.75 8.58
N ASP A 170 -10.22 8.61 9.21
CA ASP A 170 -8.88 8.01 9.27
C ASP A 170 -8.44 7.47 7.89
N LEU A 171 -9.32 7.35 6.90
CA LEU A 171 -8.95 6.99 5.52
C LEU A 171 -8.44 8.19 4.72
N ILE A 172 -8.90 9.41 5.06
CA ILE A 172 -8.59 10.63 4.30
C ILE A 172 -7.07 10.86 4.17
N PRO A 173 -6.25 10.70 5.24
CA PRO A 173 -4.80 10.81 5.13
C PRO A 173 -4.16 9.77 4.20
N LEU A 174 -4.75 8.57 4.09
CA LEU A 174 -4.25 7.52 3.18
C LEU A 174 -4.49 7.91 1.72
N PHE A 175 -5.70 8.38 1.39
CA PHE A 175 -6.01 8.88 0.04
C PHE A 175 -5.18 10.10 -0.32
N HIS A 176 -4.99 11.03 0.61
CA HIS A 176 -4.07 12.17 0.40
C HIS A 176 -2.66 11.67 0.05
N HIS A 177 -2.15 10.62 0.69
CA HIS A 177 -0.82 10.10 0.35
C HIS A 177 -0.75 9.47 -1.03
N ILE A 178 -1.82 8.80 -1.48
CA ILE A 178 -1.90 8.27 -2.86
C ILE A 178 -1.83 9.40 -3.88
N GLU A 179 -2.57 10.50 -3.68
CA GLU A 179 -2.64 11.60 -4.64
C GLU A 179 -1.44 12.55 -4.59
N ASN A 180 -0.74 12.64 -3.46
CA ASN A 180 0.32 13.61 -3.28
C ASN A 180 1.62 13.17 -3.94
N VAL A 181 2.02 13.88 -5.00
CA VAL A 181 3.28 13.69 -5.75
C VAL A 181 4.53 13.78 -4.88
N ALA A 182 4.47 14.50 -3.75
CA ALA A 182 5.60 14.59 -2.82
C ALA A 182 5.75 13.36 -1.90
N THR A 183 4.76 12.46 -1.87
CA THR A 183 4.87 11.18 -1.14
C THR A 183 5.82 10.24 -1.90
N ASP A 184 6.66 9.50 -1.17
CA ASP A 184 7.59 8.53 -1.77
C ASP A 184 6.83 7.55 -2.69
N PRO A 185 7.31 7.34 -3.94
CA PRO A 185 6.64 6.46 -4.90
C PRO A 185 6.35 5.05 -4.38
N VAL A 186 7.25 4.47 -3.58
CA VAL A 186 7.06 3.12 -3.03
C VAL A 186 5.90 3.08 -2.05
N MET A 187 5.72 4.13 -1.24
CA MET A 187 4.56 4.25 -0.36
C MET A 187 3.26 4.41 -1.16
N ARG A 188 3.28 5.20 -2.25
CA ARG A 188 2.11 5.37 -3.11
C ARG A 188 1.73 4.05 -3.78
N VAL A 189 2.69 3.33 -4.36
CA VAL A 189 2.48 1.99 -4.92
C VAL A 189 1.95 1.01 -3.87
N PHE A 190 2.52 1.02 -2.66
CA PHE A 190 2.06 0.17 -1.54
C PHE A 190 0.58 0.38 -1.22
N LEU A 191 0.13 1.64 -1.19
CA LEU A 191 -1.25 2.01 -0.91
C LEU A 191 -2.17 1.66 -2.09
N ILE A 192 -1.79 2.04 -3.31
CA ILE A 192 -2.57 1.80 -4.53
C ILE A 192 -2.84 0.30 -4.71
N ARG A 193 -1.81 -0.54 -4.65
CA ARG A 193 -1.94 -2.01 -4.83
C ARG A 193 -2.83 -2.68 -3.78
N ARG A 194 -3.11 -2.00 -2.65
CA ARG A 194 -4.00 -2.50 -1.59
C ARG A 194 -5.41 -1.94 -1.67
N CYS A 195 -5.74 -1.13 -2.68
CA CYS A 195 -7.11 -0.67 -2.88
C CYS A 195 -8.05 -1.78 -3.41
N VAL A 196 -7.50 -2.81 -4.07
CA VAL A 196 -8.25 -3.92 -4.67
C VAL A 196 -7.76 -5.26 -4.14
N ALA A 197 -8.63 -6.27 -4.08
CA ALA A 197 -8.26 -7.61 -3.67
C ALA A 197 -7.45 -8.33 -4.76
N GLY A 198 -6.59 -9.28 -4.38
CA GLY A 198 -5.82 -10.10 -5.33
C GLY A 198 -4.58 -9.43 -5.94
N VAL A 199 -4.45 -8.10 -5.89
CA VAL A 199 -3.26 -7.38 -6.41
C VAL A 199 -2.08 -7.40 -5.42
N ALA A 200 -2.38 -7.34 -4.11
CA ALA A 200 -1.38 -7.41 -3.05
C ALA A 200 -1.74 -8.49 -2.02
N PRO A 201 -0.75 -9.03 -1.28
CA PRO A 201 -1.00 -9.97 -0.20
C PRO A 201 -2.02 -9.42 0.79
N GLN A 202 -2.98 -10.26 1.18
CA GLN A 202 -4.01 -9.89 2.13
C GLN A 202 -3.40 -9.64 3.51
N SER A 203 -3.70 -8.49 4.09
CA SER A 203 -3.25 -8.06 5.41
C SER A 203 -4.37 -7.33 6.15
N LEU A 204 -4.20 -7.06 7.45
CA LEU A 204 -5.21 -6.28 8.19
C LEU A 204 -5.40 -4.91 7.55
N PHE A 205 -4.30 -4.27 7.17
CA PHE A 205 -4.30 -2.99 6.49
C PHE A 205 -5.01 -3.04 5.14
N SER A 206 -4.74 -4.07 4.31
CA SER A 206 -5.38 -4.15 2.99
C SER A 206 -6.90 -4.32 3.11
N LEU A 207 -7.37 -5.14 4.05
CA LEU A 207 -8.81 -5.33 4.28
C LEU A 207 -9.51 -4.02 4.67
N TYR A 208 -8.92 -3.28 5.60
CA TYR A 208 -9.44 -1.99 6.04
C TYR A 208 -9.45 -0.95 4.90
N LEU A 209 -8.36 -0.86 4.13
CA LEU A 209 -8.28 0.07 3.02
C LEU A 209 -9.29 -0.28 1.92
N GLN A 210 -9.43 -1.56 1.57
CA GLN A 210 -10.41 -2.04 0.60
C GLN A 210 -11.84 -1.68 1.02
N GLU A 211 -12.21 -1.90 2.29
CA GLU A 211 -13.52 -1.51 2.80
C GLU A 211 -13.77 0.00 2.65
N GLY A 212 -12.77 0.81 2.98
CA GLY A 212 -12.82 2.26 2.81
C GLY A 212 -12.95 2.70 1.35
N VAL A 213 -12.24 2.03 0.44
CA VAL A 213 -12.30 2.29 -0.99
C VAL A 213 -13.65 1.88 -1.58
N GLN A 214 -14.24 0.77 -1.15
CA GLN A 214 -15.57 0.34 -1.60
C GLN A 214 -16.64 1.41 -1.34
N ARG A 215 -16.56 2.11 -0.21
CA ARG A 215 -17.47 3.23 0.12
C ARG A 215 -17.22 4.47 -0.76
N ASN A 216 -15.99 4.65 -1.24
CA ASN A 216 -15.53 5.82 -2.02
C ASN A 216 -15.12 5.46 -3.47
N ARG A 217 -15.72 4.38 -4.03
CA ARG A 217 -15.24 3.72 -5.26
C ARG A 217 -15.16 4.64 -6.47
N GLN A 218 -16.14 5.53 -6.63
CA GLN A 218 -16.17 6.49 -7.74
C GLN A 218 -15.02 7.50 -7.68
N GLU A 219 -14.73 8.02 -6.48
CA GLU A 219 -13.63 8.95 -6.26
C GLU A 219 -12.29 8.24 -6.44
N CYS A 220 -12.18 7.01 -5.94
CA CYS A 220 -10.99 6.17 -6.13
C CYS A 220 -10.68 5.93 -7.60
N ARG A 221 -11.67 5.51 -8.39
CA ARG A 221 -11.49 5.36 -9.84
C ARG A 221 -11.05 6.67 -10.51
N ARG A 222 -11.63 7.80 -10.10
CA ARG A 222 -11.29 9.11 -10.68
C ARG A 222 -9.82 9.48 -10.44
N PHE A 223 -9.33 9.37 -9.20
CA PHE A 223 -7.93 9.68 -8.95
C PHE A 223 -6.99 8.63 -9.57
N LEU A 224 -7.34 7.33 -9.56
CA LEU A 224 -6.52 6.29 -10.18
C LEU A 224 -6.36 6.52 -11.68
N LEU A 225 -7.44 6.89 -12.38
CA LEU A 225 -7.38 7.25 -13.80
C LEU A 225 -6.49 8.47 -14.04
N LYS A 226 -6.58 9.47 -13.17
CA LYS A 226 -5.70 10.65 -13.23
C LYS A 226 -4.23 10.23 -13.10
N LEU A 227 -3.89 9.44 -12.08
CA LEU A 227 -2.51 8.94 -11.87
C LEU A 227 -2.03 8.07 -13.04
N ALA A 228 -2.89 7.19 -13.55
CA ALA A 228 -2.60 6.31 -14.67
C ALA A 228 -2.28 7.06 -15.98
N THR A 229 -2.79 8.28 -16.15
CA THR A 229 -2.65 9.05 -17.41
C THR A 229 -1.70 10.24 -17.30
N ASP A 230 -1.27 10.59 -16.09
CA ASP A 230 -0.46 11.79 -15.84
C ASP A 230 0.96 11.65 -16.45
N PRO A 231 1.39 12.62 -17.30
CA PRO A 231 2.73 12.62 -17.89
C PRO A 231 3.89 12.83 -16.94
N LEU A 232 3.65 13.43 -15.78
CA LEU A 232 4.68 13.79 -14.82
C LEU A 232 4.73 12.82 -13.65
N GLU A 233 3.92 11.76 -13.69
CA GLU A 233 3.85 10.78 -12.63
C GLU A 233 5.04 9.82 -12.67
N ASN A 234 5.43 9.32 -11.49
CA ASN A 234 6.41 8.26 -11.39
C ASN A 234 5.88 6.99 -12.11
N PRO A 235 6.69 6.34 -12.97
CA PRO A 235 6.24 5.20 -13.75
C PRO A 235 5.68 4.04 -12.92
N ALA A 236 6.30 3.70 -11.79
CA ALA A 236 5.81 2.63 -10.93
C ALA A 236 4.43 2.96 -10.32
N VAL A 237 4.19 4.23 -9.98
CA VAL A 237 2.89 4.72 -9.51
C VAL A 237 1.85 4.67 -10.63
N GLN A 238 2.23 5.11 -11.84
CA GLN A 238 1.38 5.07 -13.02
C GLN A 238 0.96 3.63 -13.35
N ILE A 239 1.91 2.70 -13.37
CA ILE A 239 1.67 1.27 -13.61
C ILE A 239 0.75 0.67 -12.56
N ALA A 240 1.04 0.89 -11.27
CA ALA A 240 0.17 0.41 -10.20
C ALA A 240 -1.26 0.99 -10.31
N ALA A 241 -1.41 2.26 -10.70
CA ALA A 241 -2.72 2.87 -10.89
C ALA A 241 -3.47 2.27 -12.08
N MET A 242 -2.79 1.97 -13.19
CA MET A 242 -3.38 1.28 -14.35
C MET A 242 -3.88 -0.12 -13.97
N GLU A 243 -3.03 -0.92 -13.30
CA GLU A 243 -3.37 -2.27 -12.85
C GLU A 243 -4.61 -2.25 -11.94
N VAL A 244 -4.60 -1.39 -10.91
CA VAL A 244 -5.69 -1.33 -9.93
C VAL A 244 -6.98 -0.75 -10.52
N CYS A 245 -6.89 0.21 -11.45
CA CYS A 245 -8.07 0.74 -12.15
C CYS A 245 -8.73 -0.35 -13.00
N TYR A 246 -7.95 -1.17 -13.70
CA TYR A 246 -8.46 -2.32 -14.44
C TYR A 246 -9.15 -3.31 -13.52
N GLU A 247 -8.51 -3.71 -12.41
CA GLU A 247 -9.08 -4.69 -11.47
C GLU A 247 -10.38 -4.17 -10.84
N PHE A 248 -10.50 -2.87 -10.54
CA PHE A 248 -11.76 -2.29 -10.09
C PHE A 248 -12.89 -2.48 -11.09
N LEU A 249 -12.63 -2.20 -12.36
CA LEU A 249 -13.65 -2.32 -13.40
C LEU A 249 -13.99 -3.79 -13.66
N HIS A 250 -13.00 -4.68 -13.58
CA HIS A 250 -13.20 -6.12 -13.68
C HIS A 250 -14.06 -6.66 -12.52
N GLU A 251 -13.76 -6.30 -11.27
CA GLU A 251 -14.55 -6.65 -10.08
C GLU A 251 -15.98 -6.11 -10.16
N GLU A 252 -16.18 -4.83 -10.53
CA GLU A 252 -17.51 -4.24 -10.70
C GLU A 252 -18.35 -5.02 -11.73
N PHE A 253 -17.72 -5.50 -12.80
CA PHE A 253 -18.38 -6.31 -13.81
C PHE A 253 -18.73 -7.71 -13.28
N CYS A 254 -17.80 -8.36 -12.59
CA CYS A 254 -18.04 -9.64 -11.93
C CYS A 254 -19.18 -9.54 -10.89
N GLU A 255 -19.22 -8.49 -10.08
CA GLU A 255 -20.28 -8.24 -9.09
C GLU A 255 -21.66 -8.04 -9.73
N ALA A 256 -21.71 -7.45 -10.92
CA ALA A 256 -22.95 -7.31 -11.68
C ALA A 256 -23.43 -8.68 -12.19
N LEU A 257 -22.54 -9.47 -12.79
CA LEU A 257 -22.86 -10.81 -13.28
C LEU A 257 -23.19 -11.81 -12.15
N ALA A 258 -22.52 -11.71 -11.01
CA ALA A 258 -22.74 -12.59 -9.86
C ALA A 258 -24.12 -12.41 -9.21
N LYS A 259 -24.90 -11.42 -9.63
CA LYS A 259 -26.30 -11.18 -9.20
C LYS A 259 -27.30 -11.66 -10.25
N ASP A 260 -26.85 -12.07 -11.42
CA ASP A 260 -27.68 -12.45 -12.55
C ASP A 260 -27.89 -13.97 -12.61
N VAL A 261 -29.16 -14.40 -12.53
CA VAL A 261 -29.51 -15.83 -12.48
C VAL A 261 -29.07 -16.56 -13.75
N ALA A 262 -29.24 -15.96 -14.93
CA ALA A 262 -28.90 -16.60 -16.19
C ALA A 262 -27.37 -16.78 -16.32
N ALA A 263 -26.60 -15.77 -15.92
CA ALA A 263 -25.14 -15.88 -15.87
C ALA A 263 -24.66 -16.97 -14.91
N ILE A 264 -25.24 -17.04 -13.70
CA ILE A 264 -24.90 -18.05 -12.69
C ILE A 264 -25.22 -19.46 -13.18
N GLU A 265 -26.43 -19.68 -13.70
CA GLU A 265 -26.85 -20.99 -14.22
C GLU A 265 -25.99 -21.43 -15.41
N TRP A 266 -25.69 -20.51 -16.33
CA TRP A 266 -24.82 -20.78 -17.48
C TRP A 266 -23.41 -21.20 -17.06
N ALA A 267 -22.84 -20.49 -16.08
CA ALA A 267 -21.50 -20.76 -15.56
C ALA A 267 -21.46 -22.08 -14.77
N ALA A 268 -22.49 -22.35 -13.95
CA ALA A 268 -22.63 -23.59 -13.21
C ALA A 268 -22.75 -24.82 -14.13
N ALA A 269 -23.53 -24.70 -15.22
CA ALA A 269 -23.69 -25.77 -16.20
C ALA A 269 -22.37 -26.15 -16.92
N ARG A 270 -21.41 -25.22 -16.99
CA ARG A 270 -20.11 -25.39 -17.65
C ARG A 270 -18.94 -25.55 -16.67
N ASN A 271 -19.20 -25.49 -15.37
CA ASN A 271 -18.17 -25.54 -14.33
C ASN A 271 -17.07 -24.48 -14.53
N VAL A 272 -17.47 -23.26 -14.86
CA VAL A 272 -16.58 -22.10 -15.05
C VAL A 272 -16.94 -20.98 -14.06
N PRO A 273 -16.00 -20.09 -13.70
CA PRO A 273 -16.30 -18.95 -12.84
C PRO A 273 -17.12 -17.88 -13.58
N VAL A 274 -17.98 -17.17 -12.84
CA VAL A 274 -18.74 -16.03 -13.35
C VAL A 274 -17.77 -14.85 -13.55
N THR A 275 -17.40 -14.59 -14.80
CA THR A 275 -16.41 -13.59 -15.21
C THR A 275 -16.88 -12.88 -16.49
N PRO A 276 -16.31 -11.73 -16.90
CA PRO A 276 -16.73 -11.04 -18.11
C PRO A 276 -16.59 -11.89 -19.39
N LEU A 277 -15.65 -12.82 -19.39
CA LEU A 277 -15.39 -13.78 -20.48
C LEU A 277 -16.62 -14.58 -20.91
N ILE A 278 -17.56 -14.87 -20.00
CA ILE A 278 -18.74 -15.68 -20.33
C ILE A 278 -19.62 -15.02 -21.40
N LEU A 279 -19.56 -13.67 -21.50
CA LEU A 279 -20.31 -12.91 -22.49
C LEU A 279 -19.63 -12.86 -23.87
N LYS A 280 -18.40 -13.38 -23.99
CA LYS A 280 -17.71 -13.55 -25.27
C LYS A 280 -17.96 -14.92 -25.90
N ALA A 281 -18.65 -15.83 -25.20
CA ALA A 281 -19.01 -17.14 -25.73
C ALA A 281 -20.06 -17.02 -26.85
N GLU A 282 -20.01 -17.94 -27.82
CA GLU A 282 -20.99 -17.96 -28.92
C GLU A 282 -22.43 -18.18 -28.42
N ASP A 283 -22.58 -18.94 -27.32
CA ASP A 283 -23.83 -19.25 -26.65
C ASP A 283 -23.98 -18.50 -25.31
N ALA A 284 -23.45 -17.27 -25.25
CA ALA A 284 -23.45 -16.44 -24.07
C ALA A 284 -24.84 -16.33 -23.40
N PRO A 285 -24.89 -16.26 -22.05
CA PRO A 285 -26.14 -16.02 -21.35
C PRO A 285 -26.70 -14.64 -21.73
N ASN A 286 -28.02 -14.52 -21.78
CA ASN A 286 -28.70 -13.24 -21.94
C ASN A 286 -28.97 -12.65 -20.54
N PRO A 287 -28.23 -11.63 -20.09
CA PRO A 287 -28.42 -11.07 -18.75
C PRO A 287 -29.79 -10.40 -18.64
N ALA A 288 -30.35 -10.38 -17.43
CA ALA A 288 -31.59 -9.65 -17.16
C ALA A 288 -31.41 -8.15 -17.47
N SER A 289 -32.50 -7.46 -17.82
CA SER A 289 -32.44 -6.03 -18.20
C SER A 289 -31.78 -5.15 -17.14
N ILE A 290 -32.02 -5.43 -15.85
CA ILE A 290 -31.39 -4.69 -14.75
C ILE A 290 -29.88 -4.92 -14.67
N THR A 291 -29.44 -6.15 -14.92
CA THR A 291 -28.02 -6.52 -15.00
C THR A 291 -27.39 -5.80 -16.20
N GLN A 292 -28.04 -5.83 -17.35
CA GLN A 292 -27.54 -5.20 -18.58
C GLN A 292 -27.27 -3.69 -18.40
N VAL A 293 -28.14 -2.96 -17.70
CA VAL A 293 -27.91 -1.54 -17.38
C VAL A 293 -26.62 -1.35 -16.56
N GLY A 294 -26.35 -2.23 -15.60
CA GLY A 294 -25.11 -2.23 -14.83
C GLY A 294 -23.89 -2.54 -15.69
N LEU A 295 -23.96 -3.59 -16.52
CA LEU A 295 -22.88 -3.99 -17.43
C LEU A 295 -22.57 -2.90 -18.46
N ASP A 296 -23.59 -2.24 -19.01
CA ASP A 296 -23.42 -1.16 -19.99
C ASP A 296 -22.71 0.05 -19.38
N ARG A 297 -22.97 0.33 -18.10
CA ARG A 297 -22.31 1.40 -17.33
C ARG A 297 -20.84 1.06 -17.09
N VAL A 298 -20.54 -0.11 -16.54
CA VAL A 298 -19.16 -0.54 -16.27
C VAL A 298 -18.38 -0.67 -17.59
N GLY A 299 -19.01 -1.21 -18.63
CA GLY A 299 -18.43 -1.32 -19.98
C GLY A 299 -18.13 0.03 -20.61
N SER A 300 -18.92 1.08 -20.34
CA SER A 300 -18.58 2.44 -20.77
C SER A 300 -17.31 2.94 -20.08
N TYR A 301 -17.18 2.74 -18.76
CA TYR A 301 -15.97 3.14 -18.04
C TYR A 301 -14.74 2.37 -18.51
N MET A 302 -14.89 1.07 -18.82
CA MET A 302 -13.81 0.26 -19.39
C MET A 302 -13.40 0.75 -20.78
N GLN A 303 -14.36 1.16 -21.62
CA GLN A 303 -14.08 1.75 -22.92
C GLN A 303 -13.33 3.09 -22.80
N ASP A 304 -13.77 3.97 -21.90
CA ASP A 304 -13.12 5.26 -21.64
C ASP A 304 -11.69 5.05 -21.11
N PHE A 305 -11.51 4.07 -20.22
CA PHE A 305 -10.21 3.69 -19.69
C PHE A 305 -9.31 3.14 -20.79
N ALA A 306 -9.79 2.21 -21.63
CA ALA A 306 -9.06 1.68 -22.78
C ALA A 306 -8.59 2.80 -23.72
N ALA A 307 -9.50 3.72 -24.06
CA ALA A 307 -9.18 4.86 -24.92
C ALA A 307 -8.14 5.79 -24.30
N ALA A 308 -8.18 5.99 -22.98
CA ALA A 308 -7.17 6.78 -22.26
C ALA A 308 -5.79 6.10 -22.27
N LEU A 309 -5.73 4.78 -22.05
CA LEU A 309 -4.49 4.01 -22.07
C LEU A 309 -3.85 3.97 -23.46
N VAL A 310 -4.65 3.75 -24.50
CA VAL A 310 -4.16 3.69 -25.89
C VAL A 310 -3.45 4.98 -26.31
N ARG A 311 -3.91 6.14 -25.82
CA ARG A 311 -3.25 7.43 -26.09
C ARG A 311 -1.83 7.51 -25.51
N LEU A 312 -1.52 6.71 -24.50
CA LEU A 312 -0.18 6.63 -23.92
C LEU A 312 0.81 5.88 -24.83
N LEU A 313 0.33 5.12 -25.84
CA LEU A 313 1.18 4.44 -26.82
C LEU A 313 1.56 5.32 -28.02
N ASP A 314 1.02 6.54 -28.10
CA ASP A 314 1.37 7.47 -29.17
C ASP A 314 2.88 7.79 -29.10
N PRO A 315 3.63 7.70 -30.21
CA PRO A 315 5.05 8.06 -30.23
C PRO A 315 5.34 9.48 -29.70
N SER A 316 4.37 10.38 -29.77
CA SER A 316 4.47 11.74 -29.23
C SER A 316 4.32 11.83 -27.70
N ALA A 317 3.85 10.77 -27.02
CA ALA A 317 3.54 10.79 -25.60
C ALA A 317 4.77 10.84 -24.67
N ASN A 318 5.99 10.65 -25.20
CA ASN A 318 7.28 10.66 -24.48
C ASN A 318 7.19 10.01 -23.08
N ARG A 319 6.83 8.72 -23.06
CA ARG A 319 6.74 7.92 -21.83
C ARG A 319 7.93 6.96 -21.71
N PRO A 320 8.29 6.57 -20.47
CA PRO A 320 9.24 5.50 -20.24
C PRO A 320 8.79 4.17 -20.88
N PRO A 321 9.74 3.32 -21.31
CA PRO A 321 9.42 2.08 -22.02
C PRO A 321 8.57 1.10 -21.20
N GLU A 322 8.82 1.02 -19.89
CA GLU A 322 8.07 0.21 -18.93
C GLU A 322 6.57 0.56 -18.89
N VAL A 323 6.22 1.86 -19.04
CA VAL A 323 4.82 2.29 -19.10
C VAL A 323 4.18 1.82 -20.40
N HIS A 324 4.87 1.92 -21.54
CA HIS A 324 4.36 1.40 -22.81
C HIS A 324 4.15 -0.12 -22.75
N GLU A 325 5.07 -0.85 -22.13
CA GLU A 325 4.94 -2.31 -21.95
C GLU A 325 3.75 -2.66 -21.07
N ALA A 326 3.58 -1.99 -19.93
CA ALA A 326 2.43 -2.18 -19.06
C ALA A 326 1.11 -1.87 -19.77
N VAL A 327 1.05 -0.78 -20.55
CA VAL A 327 -0.13 -0.43 -21.34
C VAL A 327 -0.45 -1.51 -22.38
N ARG A 328 0.57 -2.03 -23.09
CA ARG A 328 0.36 -3.12 -24.08
C ARG A 328 -0.11 -4.40 -23.41
N ALA A 329 0.47 -4.77 -22.27
CA ALA A 329 0.06 -5.94 -21.51
C ALA A 329 -1.39 -5.82 -21.05
N LEU A 330 -1.76 -4.67 -20.50
CA LEU A 330 -3.11 -4.41 -20.03
C LEU A 330 -4.13 -4.36 -21.16
N ALA A 331 -3.79 -3.70 -22.27
CA ALA A 331 -4.61 -3.65 -23.48
C ALA A 331 -4.90 -5.06 -24.04
N ARG A 332 -3.89 -5.95 -24.11
CA ARG A 332 -4.08 -7.35 -24.51
C ARG A 332 -5.02 -8.08 -23.54
N ARG A 333 -4.84 -7.88 -22.24
CA ARG A 333 -5.69 -8.49 -21.22
C ARG A 333 -7.15 -8.01 -21.34
N MET A 334 -7.37 -6.71 -21.57
CA MET A 334 -8.70 -6.14 -21.82
C MET A 334 -9.36 -6.76 -23.05
N ASP A 335 -8.63 -6.86 -24.17
CA ASP A 335 -9.14 -7.47 -25.41
C ASP A 335 -9.48 -8.95 -25.21
N GLN A 336 -8.68 -9.69 -24.43
CA GLN A 336 -8.91 -11.11 -24.15
C GLN A 336 -10.09 -11.33 -23.19
N GLU A 337 -10.11 -10.63 -22.06
CA GLU A 337 -10.99 -10.93 -20.93
C GLU A 337 -12.33 -10.18 -20.98
N PHE A 338 -12.37 -8.98 -21.57
CA PHE A 338 -13.51 -8.06 -21.42
C PHE A 338 -14.33 -7.93 -22.70
N PRO A 339 -15.68 -7.99 -22.65
CA PRO A 339 -16.55 -7.76 -23.80
C PRO A 339 -16.67 -6.25 -24.08
N LEU A 340 -15.63 -5.67 -24.70
CA LEU A 340 -15.61 -4.25 -25.07
C LEU A 340 -16.70 -3.94 -26.12
N LYS A 341 -17.32 -2.76 -25.99
CA LYS A 341 -18.34 -2.30 -26.95
C LYS A 341 -17.71 -2.02 -28.32
N ASP A 342 -16.49 -1.49 -28.32
CA ASP A 342 -15.70 -1.26 -29.52
C ASP A 342 -14.27 -1.79 -29.32
N PRO A 343 -14.02 -3.05 -29.72
CA PRO A 343 -12.69 -3.67 -29.65
C PRO A 343 -11.66 -2.97 -30.55
N SER A 344 -12.09 -2.23 -31.58
CA SER A 344 -11.18 -1.61 -32.55
C SER A 344 -10.26 -0.57 -31.93
N VAL A 345 -10.70 0.08 -30.83
CA VAL A 345 -9.91 1.04 -30.06
C VAL A 345 -8.60 0.42 -29.57
N ILE A 346 -8.65 -0.82 -29.07
CA ILE A 346 -7.47 -1.53 -28.60
C ILE A 346 -6.72 -2.18 -29.76
N GLN A 347 -7.43 -2.82 -30.69
CA GLN A 347 -6.81 -3.58 -31.77
C GLN A 347 -5.99 -2.70 -32.72
N HIS A 348 -6.48 -1.52 -33.08
CA HIS A 348 -5.72 -0.57 -33.91
C HIS A 348 -4.48 -0.05 -33.19
N ALA A 349 -4.58 0.21 -31.89
CA ALA A 349 -3.46 0.67 -31.08
C ALA A 349 -2.36 -0.39 -30.94
N LEU A 350 -2.76 -1.63 -30.72
CA LEU A 350 -1.83 -2.76 -30.63
C LEU A 350 -1.17 -3.06 -31.98
N ALA A 351 -1.90 -2.94 -33.09
CA ALA A 351 -1.36 -3.09 -34.44
C ALA A 351 -0.35 -1.98 -34.79
N ALA A 352 -0.72 -0.71 -34.57
CA ALA A 352 0.17 0.42 -34.82
C ALA A 352 1.46 0.37 -33.99
N ALA A 353 1.38 -0.14 -32.74
CA ALA A 353 2.54 -0.34 -31.88
C ALA A 353 3.43 -1.53 -32.31
N ALA A 354 2.88 -2.52 -33.03
CA ALA A 354 3.65 -3.63 -33.58
C ALA A 354 4.48 -3.18 -34.81
N ASP A 355 3.88 -2.35 -35.66
CA ASP A 355 4.53 -1.81 -36.87
C ASP A 355 5.65 -0.79 -36.55
N ALA A 356 5.60 -0.13 -35.40
CA ALA A 356 6.63 0.82 -34.97
C ALA A 356 7.93 0.16 -34.44
N ASN A 357 7.89 -1.14 -34.14
CA ASN A 357 9.03 -1.91 -33.60
C ASN A 357 9.65 -2.89 -34.64
N SER A 358 9.11 -2.92 -35.86
CA SER A 358 9.66 -3.63 -37.02
C SER A 358 10.45 -2.69 -37.91
#